data_AF-R9B920-F1
#
_entry.id   AF-R9B920-F1
#
_cell.length_a   1.000
_cell.length_b   1.000
_cell.length_c   1.000
_cell.angle_alpha   90.00
_cell.angle_beta   90.00
_cell.angle_gamma   90.00
#
_symmetry.space_group_name_H-M   'P 1'
#
loop_
_entity.id
_entity.type
_entity.pdbx_description
1 polymer ?
#
loop_
_entity_poly.entity_id
_entity_poly.type
_entity_poly.pdbx_seq_one_letter_code
_entity_poly.pdbx_strand_id
1 'polypeptide(L)'
;MWSVKAATIAAWLSIIIIAAAAVFSIYVLSIPCVPDRICEMPPIHLFFFLALIISVICNFIGVILSIIGLKKEEPIKKLAKEALSFNGKIIAFSFVAGMLLLLILMT
;
A
#
# COMPACT_ATOMS: atom_id res chain seq x y z
N MET A 1 4.13 16.24 17.21
CA MET A 1 2.83 16.15 16.53
C MET A 1 2.95 15.88 15.04
N TRP A 2 3.82 16.61 14.29
CA TRP A 2 3.99 16.43 12.83
C TRP A 2 4.34 14.99 12.40
N SER A 3 5.26 14.32 13.11
CA SER A 3 5.67 12.94 12.80
C SER A 3 4.51 11.93 12.83
N VAL A 4 3.61 12.04 13.82
CA VAL A 4 2.45 11.16 13.94
C VAL A 4 1.42 11.46 12.87
N LYS A 5 1.18 12.75 12.55
CA LYS A 5 0.31 13.13 11.43
C LYS A 5 0.83 12.59 10.10
N ALA A 6 2.13 12.72 9.84
CA ALA A 6 2.77 12.19 8.64
C ALA A 6 2.65 10.65 8.56
N ALA A 7 2.82 9.94 9.68
CA ALA A 7 2.62 8.49 9.73
C ALA A 7 1.18 8.07 9.44
N THR A 8 0.19 8.81 9.94
CA THR A 8 -1.22 8.54 9.62
C THR A 8 -1.53 8.85 8.16
N ILE A 9 -1.01 9.95 7.61
CA ILE A 9 -1.19 10.32 6.19
C ILE A 9 -0.57 9.26 5.28
N ALA A 10 0.62 8.74 5.60
CA ALA A 10 1.29 7.69 4.83
C ALA A 10 0.42 6.42 4.71
N ALA A 11 -0.23 6.03 5.80
CA ALA A 11 -1.15 4.89 5.81
C ALA A 11 -2.38 5.13 4.92
N TRP A 12 -3.02 6.30 5.03
CA TRP A 12 -4.17 6.64 4.16
C TRP A 12 -3.80 6.74 2.68
N LEU A 13 -2.65 7.35 2.36
CA LEU A 13 -2.15 7.43 0.99
C LEU A 13 -1.97 6.03 0.40
N SER A 14 -1.44 5.10 1.19
CA SER A 14 -1.23 3.72 0.77
C SER A 14 -2.54 3.00 0.43
N ILE A 15 -3.60 3.24 1.21
CA ILE A 15 -4.95 2.72 0.91
C ILE A 15 -5.44 3.26 -0.43
N ILE A 16 -5.29 4.57 -0.67
CA ILE A 16 -5.71 5.21 -1.92
C ILE A 16 -4.95 4.62 -3.11
N ILE A 17 -3.64 4.45 -2.99
CA ILE A 17 -2.78 3.88 -4.05
C ILE A 17 -3.22 2.44 -4.36
N ILE A 18 -3.43 1.61 -3.35
CA ILE A 18 -3.87 0.21 -3.52
C ILE A 18 -5.26 0.16 -4.16
N ALA A 19 -6.20 1.00 -3.71
CA ALA A 19 -7.55 1.04 -4.25
C ALA A 19 -7.56 1.50 -5.71
N ALA A 20 -6.80 2.55 -6.04
CA ALA A 20 -6.65 3.02 -7.42
C ALA A 20 -6.03 1.94 -8.31
N ALA A 21 -5.00 1.24 -7.83
CA ALA A 21 -4.40 0.13 -8.55
C ALA A 21 -5.40 -1.01 -8.79
N ALA A 22 -6.20 -1.38 -7.79
CA ALA A 22 -7.20 -2.44 -7.92
C ALA A 22 -8.29 -2.07 -8.94
N VAL A 23 -8.82 -0.85 -8.87
CA VAL A 23 -9.85 -0.37 -9.81
C VAL A 23 -9.30 -0.32 -11.23
N PHE A 24 -8.07 0.18 -11.41
CA PHE A 24 -7.40 0.17 -12.70
C PHE A 24 -7.18 -1.25 -13.24
N SER A 25 -6.77 -2.17 -12.36
CA SER A 25 -6.63 -3.60 -12.70
C SER A 25 -7.92 -4.21 -13.20
N ILE A 26 -9.03 -4.00 -12.49
CA ILE A 26 -10.35 -4.50 -12.88
C ILE A 26 -10.79 -3.87 -14.21
N TYR A 27 -10.61 -2.56 -14.37
CA TYR A 27 -10.98 -1.85 -15.59
C TYR A 27 -10.29 -2.42 -16.82
N VAL A 28 -8.96 -2.58 -16.79
CA VAL A 28 -8.20 -3.09 -17.93
C VAL A 28 -8.53 -4.56 -18.20
N LEU A 29 -8.68 -5.40 -17.17
CA LEU A 29 -9.08 -6.81 -17.34
C LEU A 29 -10.50 -6.98 -17.90
N SER A 30 -11.36 -5.96 -17.79
CA SER A 30 -12.73 -5.98 -18.30
C SER A 30 -12.83 -5.59 -19.78
N ILE A 31 -11.74 -5.08 -20.37
CA ILE A 31 -11.73 -4.67 -21.78
C ILE A 31 -11.38 -5.90 -22.64
N PRO A 32 -12.19 -6.25 -23.66
CA PRO A 32 -11.87 -7.35 -24.55
C PRO A 32 -10.56 -7.07 -25.30
N CYS A 33 -9.63 -8.02 -25.25
CA CYS A 33 -8.40 -7.93 -26.04
C CYS A 33 -8.73 -8.01 -27.54
N VAL A 34 -8.70 -6.85 -28.20
CA VAL A 34 -8.75 -6.73 -29.65
C VAL A 34 -7.29 -6.57 -30.13
N PRO A 35 -6.86 -7.24 -31.21
CA PRO A 35 -5.46 -7.31 -31.65
C PRO A 35 -4.75 -5.96 -31.84
N ASP A 36 -5.48 -4.85 -31.94
CA ASP A 36 -4.91 -3.50 -32.16
C ASP A 36 -4.78 -2.63 -30.89
N ARG A 37 -5.19 -3.12 -29.70
CA ARG A 37 -5.11 -2.32 -28.47
C ARG A 37 -4.43 -3.06 -27.34
N ILE A 38 -3.24 -2.58 -26.95
CA ILE A 38 -2.80 -2.34 -25.56
C ILE A 38 -2.79 -3.58 -24.62
N CYS A 39 -3.06 -4.79 -25.08
CA CYS A 39 -2.84 -6.01 -24.29
C CYS A 39 -1.35 -6.29 -24.04
N GLU A 40 -0.47 -5.45 -24.59
CA GLU A 40 0.97 -5.37 -24.31
C GLU A 40 1.36 -4.26 -23.31
N MET A 41 0.41 -3.56 -22.66
CA MET A 41 0.75 -2.72 -21.50
C MET A 41 1.43 -3.59 -20.43
N PRO A 42 2.36 -3.05 -19.61
CA PRO A 42 3.12 -3.84 -18.66
C PRO A 42 2.15 -4.72 -17.87
N PRO A 43 2.48 -6.02 -17.66
CA PRO A 43 1.54 -6.99 -17.14
C PRO A 43 0.86 -6.37 -15.94
N ILE A 44 -0.46 -6.25 -15.96
CA ILE A 44 -1.19 -5.43 -14.98
C ILE A 44 -0.90 -5.84 -13.53
N HIS A 45 -0.56 -7.11 -13.37
CA HIS A 45 -0.03 -7.71 -12.16
C HIS A 45 1.26 -7.02 -11.68
N LEU A 46 2.19 -6.69 -12.58
CA LEU A 46 3.41 -5.95 -12.30
C LEU A 46 3.15 -4.51 -11.84
N PHE A 47 2.16 -3.83 -12.42
CA PHE A 47 1.72 -2.51 -11.97
C PHE A 47 1.13 -2.58 -10.56
N PHE A 48 0.26 -3.55 -10.31
CA PHE A 48 -0.30 -3.79 -8.98
C PHE A 48 0.80 -4.15 -7.97
N PHE A 49 1.76 -4.98 -8.36
CA PHE A 49 2.91 -5.35 -7.53
C PHE A 49 3.77 -4.14 -7.17
N LEU A 50 4.04 -3.24 -8.12
CA LEU A 50 4.76 -2.00 -7.87
C LEU A 50 4.02 -1.10 -6.87
N ALA A 51 2.69 -0.99 -7.00
CA ALA A 51 1.86 -0.25 -6.05
C ALA A 51 1.94 -0.83 -4.63
N LEU A 52 1.96 -2.17 -4.50
CA LEU A 52 2.16 -2.85 -3.23
C LEU A 52 3.55 -2.57 -2.63
N ILE A 53 4.61 -2.58 -3.44
CA ILE A 53 5.98 -2.25 -2.99
C ILE A 53 6.04 -0.82 -2.46
N ILE A 54 5.50 0.14 -3.22
CA ILE A 54 5.46 1.56 -2.82
C ILE A 54 4.69 1.70 -1.51
N SER A 55 3.54 1.04 -1.38
CA SER A 55 2.77 1.00 -0.14
C SER A 55 3.62 0.49 1.04
N VAL A 56 4.32 -0.63 0.88
CA VAL A 56 5.17 -1.18 1.94
C VAL A 56 6.24 -0.18 2.37
N ILE A 57 6.94 0.46 1.42
CA ILE A 57 7.98 1.46 1.72
C ILE A 57 7.40 2.66 2.49
N CYS A 58 6.27 3.21 2.03
CA CYS A 58 5.61 4.34 2.69
C CYS A 58 5.18 3.98 4.12
N ASN A 59 4.62 2.79 4.33
CA ASN A 59 4.19 2.36 5.66
C ASN A 59 5.38 2.02 6.56
N PHE A 60 6.50 1.53 6.04
CA PHE A 60 7.74 1.37 6.83
C PHE A 60 8.24 2.72 7.36
N ILE A 61 8.22 3.76 6.53
CA ILE A 61 8.53 5.13 6.99
C ILE A 61 7.52 5.56 8.07
N GLY A 62 6.23 5.31 7.87
CA GLY A 62 5.19 5.58 8.86
C GLY A 62 5.39 4.84 10.19
N VAL A 63 5.85 3.60 10.16
CA VAL A 63 6.24 2.81 11.35
C VAL A 63 7.40 3.49 12.08
N ILE A 64 8.48 3.86 11.38
CA ILE A 64 9.64 4.55 11.98
C ILE A 64 9.21 5.86 12.65
N LEU A 65 8.40 6.67 11.95
CA LEU A 65 7.88 7.93 12.49
C LEU A 65 6.96 7.72 13.71
N SER A 66 6.19 6.64 13.73
CA SER A 66 5.34 6.26 14.86
C SER A 66 6.15 5.81 16.07
N ILE A 67 7.24 5.06 15.87
CA ILE A 67 8.18 4.67 16.94
C ILE A 67 8.81 5.91 17.59
N ILE A 68 9.18 6.92 16.80
CA ILE A 68 9.66 8.21 17.32
C ILE A 68 8.56 8.90 18.15
N GLY A 69 7.30 8.81 17.70
CA GLY A 69 6.14 9.34 18.42
C GLY A 69 5.86 8.66 19.77
N LEU A 70 6.17 7.37 19.90
CA LEU A 70 5.96 6.59 21.15
C LEU A 70 6.85 7.03 22.31
N LYS A 71 7.99 7.69 22.03
CA LYS A 71 8.90 8.24 23.04
C LYS A 71 8.40 9.55 23.65
N LYS A 72 7.31 10.13 23.13
CA LYS A 72 6.74 11.39 23.60
C LYS A 72 5.68 11.15 24.68
N GLU A 73 5.36 12.19 25.43
CA GLU A 73 4.29 12.16 26.43
C GLU A 73 2.89 12.08 25.80
N GLU A 74 1.89 11.83 26.64
CA GLU A 74 0.49 11.92 26.24
C GLU A 74 0.14 13.36 25.83
N PRO A 75 -0.76 13.55 24.84
CA PRO A 75 -1.57 12.56 24.10
C PRO A 75 -0.87 11.95 22.87
N ILE A 76 0.35 12.39 22.56
CA ILE A 76 1.04 12.04 21.31
C ILE A 76 1.36 10.55 21.25
N LYS A 77 1.70 9.94 22.38
CA LYS A 77 1.96 8.50 22.50
C LYS A 77 0.79 7.63 22.04
N LYS A 78 -0.45 8.02 22.38
CA LYS A 78 -1.66 7.27 22.02
C LYS A 78 -1.87 7.30 20.51
N LEU A 79 -1.80 8.49 19.90
CA LEU A 79 -1.91 8.66 18.46
C LEU A 79 -0.79 7.92 17.70
N ALA A 80 0.42 7.92 18.25
CA ALA A 80 1.55 7.18 17.68
C ALA A 80 1.32 5.66 17.70
N LYS A 81 0.70 5.12 18.76
CA LYS A 81 0.34 3.70 18.85
C LYS A 81 -0.72 3.30 17.82
N GLU A 82 -1.72 4.15 17.62
CA GLU A 82 -2.75 3.96 16.60
C GLU A 82 -2.16 3.99 15.19
N ALA A 83 -1.33 5.00 14.89
CA ALA A 83 -0.62 5.11 13.62
C ALA A 83 0.31 3.91 13.38
N LEU A 84 1.02 3.43 14.40
CA LEU A 84 1.88 2.26 14.32
C LEU A 84 1.08 1.00 13.95
N SER A 85 -0.03 0.76 14.65
CA SER A 85 -0.90 -0.39 14.36
C SER A 85 -1.48 -0.33 12.95
N PHE A 86 -1.87 0.87 12.51
CA PHE A 86 -2.47 1.06 11.19
C PHE A 86 -1.47 0.83 10.06
N ASN A 87 -0.28 1.43 10.12
CA ASN A 87 0.80 1.18 9.14
C ASN A 87 1.20 -0.31 9.13
N GLY A 88 1.31 -0.94 10.30
CA GLY A 88 1.62 -2.37 10.40
C GLY A 88 0.59 -3.28 9.72
N LYS A 89 -0.71 -2.98 9.86
CA LYS A 89 -1.78 -3.72 9.16
C LYS A 89 -1.68 -3.58 7.65
N ILE A 90 -1.37 -2.39 7.15
CA ILE A 90 -1.23 -2.18 5.70
C ILE A 90 -0.01 -2.92 5.15
N ILE A 91 1.11 -2.95 5.88
CA ILE A 91 2.28 -3.75 5.48
C ILE A 91 1.90 -5.23 5.39
N ALA A 92 1.23 -5.77 6.41
CA ALA A 92 0.79 -7.17 6.41
C ALA A 92 -0.16 -7.46 5.23
N PHE A 93 -1.13 -6.57 4.99
CA PHE A 93 -2.04 -6.68 3.85
C PHE A 93 -1.27 -6.66 2.52
N SER A 94 -0.37 -5.69 2.32
CA SER A 94 0.41 -5.57 1.10
C SER A 94 1.32 -6.78 0.87
N PHE A 95 1.88 -7.36 1.93
CA PHE A 95 2.67 -8.58 1.85
C PHE A 95 1.82 -9.78 1.43
N VAL A 96 0.66 -10.00 2.08
CA VAL A 96 -0.27 -11.09 1.73
C VAL A 96 -0.76 -10.95 0.29
N ALA A 97 -1.14 -9.74 -0.13
CA ALA A 97 -1.58 -9.46 -1.49
C ALA A 97 -0.45 -9.69 -2.51
N GLY A 98 0.79 -9.29 -2.17
CA GLY A 98 1.96 -9.51 -3.01
C GLY A 98 2.26 -11.00 -3.20
N MET A 99 2.19 -11.78 -2.11
CA MET A 99 2.36 -13.24 -2.17
C MET A 99 1.29 -13.92 -3.00
N LEU A 100 0.02 -13.52 -2.85
CA LEU A 100 -1.08 -14.04 -3.67
C LEU A 100 -0.85 -13.73 -5.16
N LEU A 101 -0.41 -12.51 -5.47
CA LEU A 101 -0.15 -12.09 -6.84
C LEU A 101 1.04 -12.81 -7.47
N LEU A 102 2.10 -13.05 -6.70
CA LEU A 102 3.23 -13.88 -7.14
C LEU A 102 2.78 -15.31 -7.43
N LEU A 103 1.93 -15.88 -6.58
CA LEU A 103 1.39 -17.22 -6.79
C LEU A 103 0.59 -17.29 -8.09
N ILE A 104 -0.28 -16.31 -8.36
CA ILE A 104 -1.04 -16.22 -9.62
C ILE A 104 -0.11 -16.06 -10.83
N LEU A 105 0.99 -15.32 -10.72
CA LEU A 105 1.94 -15.12 -11.83
C LEU A 105 2.75 -16.38 -12.15
N MET A 106 2.97 -17.25 -11.16
CA MET A 106 3.77 -18.47 -11.29
C MET A 106 2.95 -19.70 -11.71
N THR A 107 1.62 -19.64 -11.64
CA THR A 107 0.69 -20.71 -12.03
C THR A 107 0.08 -20.46 -13.40
#